data_AF-A0A822C6Q6-F1
#
_entry.id   AF-A0A822C6Q6-F1
#
_cell.length_a   1.000
_cell.length_b   1.000
_cell.length_c   1.000
_cell.angle_alpha   90.00
_cell.angle_beta   90.00
_cell.angle_gamma   90.00
#
_symmetry.space_group_name_H-M   'P 1'
#
loop_
_entity.id
_entity.type
_entity.pdbx_description
1 polymer ?
#
loop_
_entity_poly.entity_id
_entity_poly.type
_entity_poly.pdbx_seq_one_letter_code
_entity_poly.pdbx_strand_id
1 'polypeptide(L)'
;FETGSITELYGEYRCGKSQLCHQVAVTCQLPIDMGGGEGKAIYIDTEGSFRPERLLAIAERYGLSGHDVLDNIAYARAYNTDHQIQLLYMATAMMC
;
A
#
# COMPACT_ATOMS: atom_id res chain seq x y z
N PHE A 1 -5.24 6.69 9.41
CA PHE A 1 -3.84 6.34 9.69
C PHE A 1 -3.11 7.62 9.98
N GLU A 2 -2.27 7.63 11.00
CA GLU A 2 -1.55 8.82 11.45
C GLU A 2 -0.07 8.69 11.11
N THR A 3 0.51 9.71 10.46
CA THR A 3 1.94 9.76 10.15
C THR A 3 2.77 9.84 11.42
N GLY A 4 4.01 9.32 11.40
CA GLY A 4 4.87 9.30 12.59
C GLY A 4 4.46 8.26 13.64
N SER A 5 3.52 7.37 13.31
CA SER A 5 3.08 6.27 14.16
C SER A 5 3.12 4.94 13.40
N ILE A 6 3.12 3.83 14.14
CA ILE A 6 2.92 2.48 13.59
C ILE A 6 1.51 2.04 13.97
N THR A 7 0.70 1.67 12.98
CA THR A 7 -0.66 1.15 13.18
C THR A 7 -0.69 -0.34 12.82
N GLU A 8 -1.09 -1.19 13.76
CA GLU A 8 -1.29 -2.61 13.52
C GLU A 8 -2.77 -2.94 13.27
N LEU A 9 -3.03 -3.78 12.25
CA LEU A 9 -4.36 -4.31 11.94
C LEU A 9 -4.35 -5.83 12.12
N TYR A 10 -5.08 -6.36 13.10
CA TYR A 10 -5.17 -7.79 13.37
C TYR A 10 -6.63 -8.29 13.29
N GLY A 11 -6.80 -9.60 13.08
CA GLY A 11 -8.11 -10.26 12.99
C GLY A 11 -8.06 -11.51 12.11
N GLU A 12 -9.16 -12.26 12.04
CA GLU A 12 -9.23 -13.51 11.28
C GLU A 12 -9.06 -13.29 9.76
N TYR A 13 -8.79 -14.38 9.04
CA TYR A 13 -8.81 -14.37 7.58
C TYR A 13 -10.20 -13.89 7.09
N ARG A 14 -10.22 -13.11 6.00
CA ARG A 14 -11.43 -12.46 5.42
C ARG A 14 -12.09 -11.35 6.27
N CYS A 15 -11.48 -10.87 7.36
CA CYS A 15 -11.96 -9.68 8.07
C CYS A 15 -11.60 -8.33 7.39
N GLY A 16 -11.15 -8.34 6.13
CA GLY A 16 -10.89 -7.10 5.37
C GLY A 16 -9.52 -6.46 5.54
N LYS A 17 -8.58 -7.05 6.29
CA LYS A 17 -7.22 -6.52 6.51
C LYS A 17 -6.51 -6.15 5.20
N SER A 18 -6.36 -7.11 4.28
CA SER A 18 -5.73 -6.85 2.98
C SER A 18 -6.51 -5.81 2.17
N GLN A 19 -7.84 -5.81 2.23
CA GLN A 19 -8.66 -4.80 1.52
C GLN A 19 -8.33 -3.38 2.02
N LEU A 20 -8.17 -3.21 3.34
CA LEU A 20 -7.78 -1.93 3.92
C LEU A 20 -6.37 -1.51 3.47
N CYS A 21 -5.43 -2.44 3.36
CA CYS A 21 -4.10 -2.15 2.80
C CYS A 21 -4.18 -1.65 1.34
N HIS A 22 -4.98 -2.30 0.49
CA HIS A 22 -5.20 -1.86 -0.90
C HIS A 22 -5.86 -0.48 -0.95
N GLN A 23 -6.84 -0.21 -0.08
CA GLN A 23 -7.50 1.09 0.03
C GLN A 23 -6.50 2.19 0.38
N VAL A 24 -5.70 1.99 1.42
CA VAL A 24 -4.73 2.99 1.90
C VAL A 24 -3.65 3.26 0.85
N ALA A 25 -3.19 2.23 0.13
CA ALA A 25 -2.19 2.38 -0.93
C ALA A 25 -2.66 3.28 -2.09
N VAL A 26 -3.97 3.37 -2.32
CA VAL A 26 -4.55 4.29 -3.32
C VAL A 26 -4.89 5.64 -2.69
N THR A 27 -5.56 5.66 -1.53
CA THR A 27 -6.05 6.92 -0.96
C THR A 27 -4.95 7.80 -0.38
N CYS A 28 -3.77 7.25 -0.05
CA CYS A 28 -2.64 8.09 0.37
C CYS A 28 -2.15 9.02 -0.75
N GLN A 29 -2.45 8.70 -2.01
CA GLN A 29 -2.07 9.48 -3.19
C GLN A 29 -3.02 10.66 -3.45
N LEU A 30 -4.18 10.71 -2.79
CA LEU A 30 -5.14 11.78 -2.95
C LEU A 30 -4.57 13.11 -2.40
N PRO A 31 -5.07 14.25 -2.93
CA PRO A 31 -4.85 15.56 -2.33
C PRO A 31 -5.20 15.61 -0.83
N ILE A 32 -4.49 16.46 -0.09
CA ILE A 32 -4.70 16.62 1.37
C ILE A 32 -6.12 17.09 1.69
N ASP A 33 -6.69 17.98 0.86
CA ASP A 33 -8.06 18.48 1.00
C ASP A 33 -9.13 17.39 0.73
N MET A 34 -8.75 16.29 0.08
CA MET A 34 -9.55 15.08 -0.09
C MET A 34 -9.25 13.99 0.96
N GLY A 35 -8.46 14.32 1.98
CA GLY A 35 -8.09 13.40 3.06
C GLY A 35 -6.98 12.41 2.71
N GLY A 36 -6.25 12.64 1.61
CA GLY A 36 -5.03 11.91 1.28
C GLY A 36 -3.78 12.55 1.85
N GLY A 37 -2.61 12.11 1.37
CA GLY A 37 -1.32 12.62 1.80
C GLY A 37 -0.41 13.05 0.65
N GLU A 38 -0.94 13.16 -0.58
CA GLU A 38 -0.19 13.44 -1.81
C GLU A 38 1.07 12.55 -1.97
N GLY A 39 1.00 11.34 -1.43
CA GLY A 39 2.14 10.46 -1.24
C GLY A 39 2.18 9.29 -2.22
N LYS A 40 3.25 8.50 -2.12
CA LYS A 40 3.40 7.18 -2.76
C LYS A 40 3.29 6.08 -1.72
N ALA A 41 3.12 4.84 -2.15
CA ALA A 41 3.06 3.69 -1.24
C ALA A 41 4.12 2.64 -1.57
N ILE A 42 4.65 2.02 -0.53
CA ILE A 42 5.44 0.79 -0.62
C ILE A 42 4.59 -0.34 -0.06
N TYR A 43 4.42 -1.42 -0.82
CA TYR A 43 3.62 -2.58 -0.45
C TYR A 43 4.51 -3.83 -0.38
N ILE A 44 4.79 -4.30 0.83
CA ILE A 44 5.52 -5.55 1.08
C ILE A 44 4.49 -6.66 1.37
N ASP A 45 4.43 -7.66 0.50
CA ASP A 45 3.45 -8.75 0.57
C ASP A 45 4.13 -10.06 0.97
N THR A 46 3.71 -10.64 2.08
CA THR A 46 4.26 -11.87 2.65
C THR A 46 3.50 -13.13 2.18
N GLU A 47 2.24 -12.98 1.79
CA GLU A 47 1.35 -14.11 1.50
C GLU A 47 0.95 -14.20 0.02
N GLY A 48 1.33 -13.22 -0.80
CA GLY A 48 0.91 -13.16 -2.21
C GLY A 48 -0.56 -12.75 -2.33
N SER A 49 -1.05 -11.91 -1.41
CA SER A 49 -2.44 -11.43 -1.37
C SER A 49 -2.68 -10.18 -2.21
N PHE A 50 -1.62 -9.52 -2.67
CA PHE A 50 -1.70 -8.29 -3.47
C PHE A 50 -2.34 -8.57 -4.84
N ARG A 51 -3.31 -7.74 -5.23
CA ARG A 51 -4.03 -7.84 -6.51
C ARG A 51 -4.12 -6.45 -7.16
N PRO A 52 -3.36 -6.16 -8.22
CA PRO A 52 -3.38 -4.85 -8.90
C PRO A 52 -4.79 -4.44 -9.37
N GLU A 53 -5.62 -5.41 -9.75
CA GLU A 53 -6.99 -5.16 -10.23
C GLU A 53 -7.86 -4.53 -9.12
N ARG A 54 -7.54 -4.80 -7.84
CA ARG A 54 -8.22 -4.16 -6.71
C ARG A 54 -7.86 -2.69 -6.58
N LEU A 55 -6.61 -2.30 -6.88
CA LEU A 55 -6.20 -0.89 -6.87
C LEU A 55 -6.91 -0.13 -7.98
N LEU A 56 -7.02 -0.71 -9.17
CA LEU A 56 -7.72 -0.09 -10.31
C LEU A 56 -9.19 0.21 -9.97
N ALA A 57 -9.89 -0.72 -9.34
CA ALA A 57 -11.28 -0.51 -8.91
C ALA A 57 -11.41 0.60 -7.85
N ILE A 58 -10.43 0.73 -6.95
CA ILE A 58 -10.42 1.80 -5.94
C ILE A 58 -10.08 3.14 -6.60
N ALA A 59 -9.11 3.18 -7.52
CA ALA A 59 -8.73 4.36 -8.28
C ALA A 59 -9.91 4.92 -9.07
N GLU A 60 -10.66 4.06 -9.76
CA GLU A 60 -11.87 4.42 -10.52
C GLU A 60 -12.90 5.12 -9.63
N ARG A 61 -13.11 4.64 -8.39
CA ARG A 61 -14.05 5.25 -7.43
C ARG A 61 -13.69 6.70 -7.07
N TYR A 62 -12.40 7.04 -7.10
CA TYR A 62 -11.92 8.40 -6.82
C TYR A 62 -11.64 9.22 -8.09
N GLY A 63 -11.93 8.68 -9.29
CA GLY A 63 -11.63 9.34 -10.56
C GLY A 63 -10.14 9.47 -10.84
N LEU A 64 -9.30 8.63 -10.23
CA LEU A 64 -7.85 8.62 -10.45
C LEU A 64 -7.48 7.80 -11.69
N SER A 65 -6.40 8.21 -12.36
CA SER A 65 -5.77 7.40 -13.40
C SER A 65 -5.21 6.12 -12.80
N GLY A 66 -5.73 4.97 -13.23
CA GLY A 66 -5.26 3.67 -12.74
C GLY A 66 -3.78 3.43 -13.04
N HIS A 67 -3.28 3.93 -14.17
CA HIS A 67 -1.86 3.84 -14.53
C HIS A 67 -0.99 4.59 -13.53
N ASP A 68 -1.32 5.85 -13.25
CA ASP A 68 -0.54 6.69 -12.34
C ASP A 68 -0.61 6.16 -10.90
N VAL A 69 -1.75 5.62 -10.50
CA VAL A 69 -1.91 4.95 -9.21
C VAL A 69 -0.97 3.75 -9.07
N LEU A 70 -0.84 2.93 -10.12
CA LEU A 70 0.06 1.78 -10.11
C LEU A 70 1.54 2.20 -10.11
N ASP A 71 1.91 3.23 -10.88
CA ASP A 71 3.28 3.77 -10.91
C ASP A 71 3.73 4.34 -9.56
N ASN A 72 2.78 4.81 -8.74
CA ASN A 72 3.03 5.33 -7.41
C ASN A 72 3.08 4.25 -6.31
N ILE A 73 2.93 2.97 -6.66
CA ILE A 73 2.94 1.86 -5.71
C ILE A 73 4.12 0.93 -6.01
N ALA A 74 5.17 1.01 -5.19
CA ALA A 74 6.28 0.06 -5.24
C ALA A 74 5.88 -1.24 -4.55
N TYR A 75 5.79 -2.33 -5.30
CA TYR A 75 5.44 -3.65 -4.79
C TYR A 75 6.66 -4.56 -4.66
N ALA A 76 6.75 -5.30 -3.55
CA ALA A 76 7.71 -6.38 -3.38
C ALA A 76 7.10 -7.57 -2.64
N ARG A 77 7.48 -8.78 -3.05
CA ARG A 77 7.05 -10.03 -2.39
C ARG A 77 8.15 -10.57 -1.49
N ALA A 78 7.87 -10.70 -0.21
CA ALA A 78 8.74 -11.40 0.72
C ALA A 78 8.50 -12.91 0.65
N TYR A 79 9.58 -13.70 0.66
CA TYR A 79 9.50 -15.17 0.60
C TYR A 79 9.88 -15.84 1.92
N ASN A 80 10.59 -15.12 2.78
CA ASN A 80 11.02 -15.52 4.11
C ASN A 80 11.38 -14.27 4.92
N THR A 81 11.71 -14.46 6.20
CA THR A 81 12.02 -13.36 7.14
C THR A 81 13.27 -12.57 6.73
N ASP A 82 14.33 -13.24 6.28
CA ASP A 82 15.56 -12.56 5.86
C ASP A 82 15.31 -11.65 4.66
N HIS A 83 14.55 -12.14 3.67
CA HIS A 83 14.14 -11.37 2.51
C HIS A 83 13.23 -10.20 2.92
N GLN A 84 12.30 -10.41 3.85
CA GLN A 84 11.44 -9.33 4.36
C GLN A 84 12.26 -8.19 5.00
N ILE A 85 13.29 -8.52 5.77
CA ILE A 85 14.20 -7.52 6.38
C ILE A 85 14.99 -6.78 5.28
N GLN A 86 15.51 -7.49 4.28
CA GLN A 86 16.20 -6.87 3.15
C GLN A 86 15.30 -5.90 2.37
N LEU A 87 14.05 -6.30 2.10
CA LEU A 87 13.07 -5.45 1.44
C LEU A 87 12.75 -4.20 2.27
N LEU A 88 12.69 -4.32 3.60
CA LEU A 88 12.49 -3.17 4.48
C LEU A 88 13.66 -2.18 4.39
N TYR A 89 14.90 -2.65 4.36
CA TYR A 89 16.06 -1.77 4.16
C TYR A 89 16.06 -1.11 2.78
N MET A 90 15.73 -1.85 1.72
CA MET A 90 15.57 -1.27 0.38
C MET A 90 14.46 -0.21 0.36
N ALA A 91 13.34 -0.45 1.04
CA ALA A 91 12.24 0.50 1.16
C ALA A 91 12.69 1.79 1.84
N THR A 92 13.48 1.71 2.93
CA THR A 92 14.01 2.90 3.59
C THR A 92 14.93 3.72 2.68
N ALA A 93 15.72 3.07 1.82
CA ALA A 93 16.61 3.77 0.89
C ALA A 93 15.86 4.50 -0.24
N MET A 94 14.63 4.07 -0.59
CA MET A 94 13.78 4.76 -1.58
C MET A 94 13.06 5.98 -1.01
N MET A 95 13.02 6.12 0.33
CA MET A 95 12.35 7.23 1.03
C MET A 95 13.32 8.37 1.42
N CYS A 96 14.62 8.21 1.15
CA CYS A 96 15.67 9.22 1.35
C CYS A 96 16.02 9.91 0.02
#